data_AF-A0A9E5KPX0-F1
#
_entry.id   AF-A0A9E5KPX0-F1
#
_cell.length_a   1.000
_cell.length_b   1.000
_cell.length_c   1.000
_cell.angle_alpha   90.00
_cell.angle_beta   90.00
_cell.angle_gamma   90.00
#
_symmetry.space_group_name_H-M   'P 1'
#
loop_
_entity.id
_entity.type
_entity.pdbx_description
1 polymer ?
#
loop_
_entity_poly.entity_id
_entity_poly.type
_entity_poly.pdbx_seq_one_letter_code
_entity_poly.pdbx_strand_id
1 'polypeptide(L)'
;MINSRVWFSAKELAGQPGLPQTQQGVNRKLGNLGDDQRRKRQQGRGGGWEYHISALPPATQAALLTMNGQNQREPEVPAATEQEGKSAALWQNFERRPQTIKDRAVKRLQMVRAVEWLIDGGHSRGEAVRTVAEQTGVSVATIQRCRQRTKSVAPGDWLPILAPRNAGRVSAAETPEPAMDNTRLGDCEADK
;
A
#
# COMPACT_ATOMS: atom_id res chain seq x y z
N MET A 1 -3.49 8.23 21.39
CA MET A 1 -4.26 7.27 22.22
C MET A 1 -5.72 7.44 21.88
N ILE A 2 -6.36 6.44 21.28
CA ILE A 2 -7.76 6.52 20.86
C ILE A 2 -8.62 6.06 22.05
N ASN A 3 -9.24 7.00 22.76
CA ASN A 3 -10.21 6.71 23.82
C ASN A 3 -11.57 6.38 23.19
N SER A 4 -11.70 5.18 22.63
CA SER A 4 -13.00 4.68 22.16
C SER A 4 -13.85 4.26 23.36
N ARG A 5 -14.79 5.12 23.78
CA ARG A 5 -15.75 4.78 24.84
C ARG A 5 -16.81 3.83 24.30
N VAL A 6 -16.73 2.56 24.67
CA VAL A 6 -17.61 1.47 24.20
C VAL A 6 -18.77 1.12 25.14
N TRP A 7 -18.83 1.75 26.32
CA TRP A 7 -19.84 1.48 27.35
C TRP A 7 -20.74 2.71 27.59
N PHE A 8 -22.05 2.50 27.51
CA PHE A 8 -23.07 3.54 27.60
C PHE A 8 -24.07 3.24 28.72
N SER A 9 -24.49 4.27 29.44
CA SER A 9 -25.49 4.15 30.50
C SER A 9 -26.91 4.19 29.94
N ALA A 10 -27.87 3.59 30.65
CA ALA A 10 -29.29 3.62 30.26
C ALA A 10 -29.87 5.04 30.11
N LYS A 11 -29.28 6.04 30.76
CA LYS A 11 -29.68 7.45 30.63
C LYS A 11 -29.23 8.04 29.28
N GLU A 12 -28.05 7.67 28.80
CA GLU A 12 -27.51 8.09 27.50
C GLU A 12 -28.23 7.39 26.33
N LEU A 13 -28.79 6.20 26.60
CA LEU A 13 -29.53 5.40 25.63
C LEU A 13 -31.03 5.73 25.55
N ALA A 14 -31.57 6.45 26.54
CA ALA A 14 -32.98 6.80 26.59
C ALA A 14 -33.33 7.76 25.43
N GLY A 15 -34.33 7.39 24.63
CA GLY A 15 -34.77 8.18 23.48
C GLY A 15 -33.98 7.96 22.17
N GLN A 16 -33.03 7.01 22.16
CA GLN A 16 -32.36 6.59 20.94
C GLN A 16 -33.28 5.77 20.02
N PRO A 17 -33.08 5.82 18.69
CA PRO A 17 -33.92 5.08 17.75
C PRO A 17 -33.80 3.57 18.00
N GLY A 18 -34.95 2.91 18.21
CA GLY A 18 -35.03 1.49 18.55
C GLY A 18 -35.03 1.18 20.06
N LEU A 19 -34.87 2.19 20.92
CA LEU A 19 -34.96 2.08 22.37
C LEU A 19 -36.11 2.93 22.94
N PRO A 20 -36.68 2.53 24.09
CA PRO A 20 -37.73 3.30 24.74
C PRO A 20 -37.21 4.66 25.25
N GLN A 21 -38.12 5.62 25.36
CA GLN A 21 -37.81 7.00 25.79
C GLN A 21 -37.41 7.12 27.27
N THR A 22 -37.68 6.10 28.09
CA THR A 22 -37.40 6.12 29.54
C THR A 22 -36.25 5.20 29.90
N GLN A 23 -35.42 5.64 30.85
CA GLN A 23 -34.32 4.84 31.41
C GLN A 23 -34.79 3.47 31.92
N GLN A 24 -35.96 3.43 32.57
CA GLN A 24 -36.55 2.19 33.07
C GLN A 24 -36.92 1.22 31.93
N GLY A 25 -37.45 1.74 30.82
CA GLY A 25 -37.75 0.94 29.63
C GLY A 25 -36.47 0.34 29.02
N VAL A 26 -35.39 1.12 28.98
CA VAL A 26 -34.10 0.67 28.44
C VAL A 26 -33.54 -0.45 29.31
N ASN A 27 -33.53 -0.27 30.64
CA ASN A 27 -33.11 -1.29 31.58
C ASN A 27 -33.94 -2.57 31.49
N ARG A 28 -35.25 -2.47 31.24
CA ARG A 28 -36.12 -3.65 31.07
C ARG A 28 -35.82 -4.39 29.77
N LYS A 29 -35.58 -3.66 28.67
CA LYS A 29 -35.30 -4.25 27.34
C LYS A 29 -33.90 -4.88 27.28
N LEU A 30 -32.91 -4.24 27.89
CA LEU A 30 -31.51 -4.66 27.91
C LEU A 30 -31.16 -5.47 29.18
N GLY A 31 -32.10 -5.64 30.11
CA GLY A 31 -31.90 -6.36 31.38
C GLY A 31 -31.74 -7.87 31.22
N ASN A 32 -32.13 -8.42 30.08
CA ASN A 32 -31.97 -9.84 29.76
C ASN A 32 -30.63 -10.16 29.06
N LEU A 33 -29.78 -9.16 28.84
CA LEU A 33 -28.46 -9.36 28.24
C LEU A 33 -27.50 -10.06 29.22
N GLY A 34 -26.62 -10.91 28.67
CA GLY A 34 -25.58 -11.61 29.42
C GLY A 34 -24.51 -10.68 30.00
N ASP A 35 -23.72 -11.18 30.95
CA ASP A 35 -22.72 -10.38 31.69
C ASP A 35 -21.56 -9.85 30.85
N ASP A 36 -21.37 -10.36 29.63
CA ASP A 36 -20.43 -9.80 28.63
C ASP A 36 -20.93 -8.47 28.04
N GLN A 37 -22.25 -8.28 28.02
CA GLN A 37 -22.93 -7.19 27.31
C GLN A 37 -23.46 -6.11 28.26
N ARG A 38 -23.46 -6.37 29.57
CA ARG A 38 -23.82 -5.42 30.63
C ARG A 38 -22.79 -5.43 31.75
N ARG A 39 -22.53 -4.29 32.35
CA ARG A 39 -21.72 -4.20 33.57
C ARG A 39 -22.34 -3.27 34.59
N LYS A 40 -22.05 -3.50 35.87
CA LYS A 40 -22.41 -2.54 36.92
C LYS A 40 -21.45 -1.35 36.84
N ARG A 41 -22.01 -0.14 36.85
CA ARG A 41 -21.23 1.09 36.90
C ARG A 41 -20.43 1.13 38.20
N GLN A 42 -19.09 1.19 38.08
CA GLN A 42 -18.19 1.18 39.24
C GLN A 42 -18.00 2.58 39.88
N GLN A 43 -18.30 3.67 39.17
CA GLN A 43 -18.16 5.04 39.70
C GLN A 43 -19.48 5.82 39.67
N GLY A 44 -19.96 6.23 40.86
CA GLY A 44 -21.08 7.15 41.08
C GLY A 44 -22.00 6.72 42.24
N ARG A 45 -22.58 7.68 42.97
CA ARG A 45 -23.69 7.43 43.92
C ARG A 45 -24.93 7.00 43.11
N GLY A 46 -25.15 5.69 43.00
CA GLY A 46 -26.29 5.09 42.30
C GLY A 46 -25.85 3.99 41.34
N GLY A 47 -25.95 2.74 41.79
CA GLY A 47 -25.53 1.53 41.06
C GLY A 47 -26.40 1.25 39.82
N GLY A 48 -26.14 1.96 38.73
CA GLY A 48 -26.76 1.74 37.42
C GLY A 48 -26.03 0.69 36.58
N TRP A 49 -26.72 0.16 35.57
CA TRP A 49 -26.14 -0.72 34.56
C TRP A 49 -25.62 0.10 33.36
N GLU A 50 -24.47 -0.32 32.83
CA GLU A 50 -23.92 0.13 31.57
C GLU A 50 -23.97 -1.01 30.56
N TYR A 51 -24.19 -0.68 29.30
CA TYR A 51 -24.36 -1.63 28.21
C TYR A 51 -23.29 -1.41 27.15
N HIS A 52 -22.78 -2.51 26.60
CA HIS A 52 -21.80 -2.47 25.52
C HIS A 52 -22.46 -2.08 24.19
N ILE A 53 -21.76 -1.32 23.34
CA ILE A 53 -22.31 -0.85 22.05
C ILE A 53 -22.79 -2.00 21.16
N SER A 54 -22.09 -3.14 21.15
CA SER A 54 -22.45 -4.32 20.34
C SER A 54 -23.80 -4.95 20.75
N ALA A 55 -24.25 -4.71 21.98
CA ALA A 55 -25.50 -5.26 22.51
C ALA A 55 -26.74 -4.46 22.09
N LEU A 56 -26.52 -3.26 21.54
CA LEU A 56 -27.58 -2.32 21.21
C LEU A 56 -28.17 -2.62 19.83
N PRO A 57 -29.44 -2.25 19.58
CA PRO A 57 -30.02 -2.36 18.25
C PRO A 57 -29.18 -1.61 17.21
N PRO A 58 -29.08 -2.09 15.95
CA PRO A 58 -28.28 -1.45 14.90
C PRO A 58 -28.68 0.01 14.65
N ALA A 59 -29.97 0.32 14.81
CA ALA A 59 -30.46 1.70 14.74
C ALA A 59 -29.85 2.61 15.84
N THR A 60 -29.72 2.09 17.05
CA THR A 60 -29.08 2.80 18.18
C THR A 60 -27.57 2.88 18.00
N GLN A 61 -26.93 1.81 17.49
CA GLN A 61 -25.50 1.83 17.18
C GLN A 61 -25.18 2.93 16.17
N ALA A 62 -25.94 3.03 15.08
CA ALA A 62 -25.78 4.08 14.08
C ALA A 62 -25.90 5.47 14.70
N ALA A 63 -26.92 5.71 15.53
CA ALA A 63 -27.11 7.01 16.17
C ALA A 63 -25.98 7.38 17.15
N LEU A 64 -25.50 6.42 17.94
CA LEU A 64 -24.36 6.62 18.85
C LEU A 64 -23.04 6.80 18.09
N LEU A 65 -22.85 6.09 16.98
CA LEU A 65 -21.72 6.28 16.08
C LEU A 65 -21.77 7.63 15.39
N THR A 66 -22.94 8.15 15.01
CA THR A 66 -23.05 9.52 14.48
C THR A 66 -22.72 10.57 15.55
N MET A 67 -23.18 10.37 16.78
CA MET A 67 -22.91 11.28 17.90
C MET A 67 -21.44 11.26 18.36
N ASN A 68 -20.81 10.08 18.42
CA ASN A 68 -19.39 9.93 18.74
C ASN A 68 -18.47 10.16 17.53
N GLY A 69 -19.00 10.02 16.32
CA GLY A 69 -18.31 10.08 15.03
C GLY A 69 -18.21 11.48 14.44
N GLN A 70 -18.68 12.54 15.11
CA GLN A 70 -18.31 13.90 14.73
C GLN A 70 -16.79 14.17 14.88
N ASN A 71 -16.02 13.24 15.46
CA ASN A 71 -14.55 13.21 15.41
C ASN A 71 -13.98 12.02 14.60
N GLN A 72 -14.81 11.33 13.83
CA GLN A 72 -14.40 10.30 12.87
C GLN A 72 -15.14 10.55 11.56
N ARG A 73 -14.52 11.38 10.71
CA ARG A 73 -14.93 11.60 9.33
C ARG A 73 -14.99 10.26 8.59
N GLU A 74 -16.22 9.79 8.36
CA GLU A 74 -16.81 9.24 7.11
C GLU A 74 -15.94 8.38 6.17
N PRO A 75 -16.57 7.49 5.38
CA PRO A 75 -17.19 6.21 5.70
C PRO A 75 -16.26 5.04 5.30
N GLU A 76 -16.66 3.82 5.63
CA GLU A 76 -15.93 2.61 5.28
C GLU A 76 -15.80 2.44 3.76
N VAL A 77 -14.59 2.63 3.24
CA VAL A 77 -14.13 2.03 1.98
C VAL A 77 -13.37 0.77 2.40
N PRO A 78 -13.72 -0.41 1.87
CA PRO A 78 -13.37 -1.69 2.49
C PRO A 78 -11.87 -1.88 2.51
N ALA A 79 -11.30 -2.08 3.69
CA ALA A 79 -10.01 -2.73 3.96
C ALA A 79 -8.97 -2.68 2.82
N ALA A 80 -8.73 -1.48 2.32
CA ALA A 80 -7.59 -1.11 1.53
C ALA A 80 -6.39 -1.11 2.48
N THR A 81 -5.80 -2.29 2.66
CA THR A 81 -4.63 -2.57 3.50
C THR A 81 -3.62 -1.43 3.50
N GLU A 82 -2.86 -1.22 4.58
CA GLU A 82 -1.79 -0.20 4.68
C GLU A 82 -0.84 -0.12 3.46
N GLN A 83 -0.78 -1.19 2.66
CA GLN A 83 -0.12 -1.25 1.37
C GLN A 83 -0.69 -0.24 0.36
N GLU A 84 -2.01 -0.08 0.26
CA GLU A 84 -2.66 0.87 -0.65
C GLU A 84 -2.34 2.32 -0.29
N GLY A 85 -2.25 2.64 1.00
CA GLY A 85 -1.79 3.95 1.47
C GLY A 85 -0.32 4.22 1.11
N LYS A 86 0.55 3.20 1.23
CA LYS A 86 1.97 3.28 0.83
C LYS A 86 2.12 3.40 -0.69
N SER A 87 1.37 2.62 -1.46
CA SER A 87 1.33 2.67 -2.93
C SER A 87 0.82 4.03 -3.41
N ALA A 88 -0.27 4.56 -2.85
CA ALA A 88 -0.78 5.89 -3.18
C ALA A 88 0.26 7.00 -2.93
N ALA A 89 0.97 6.96 -1.80
CA ALA A 89 2.04 7.90 -1.50
C ALA A 89 3.25 7.77 -2.46
N LEU A 90 3.60 6.54 -2.87
CA LEU A 90 4.66 6.30 -3.86
C LEU A 90 4.29 6.84 -5.23
N TRP A 91 3.06 6.63 -5.67
CA TRP A 91 2.53 7.13 -6.94
C TRP A 91 2.45 8.65 -6.98
N GLN A 92 1.95 9.29 -5.92
CA GLN A 92 1.88 10.75 -5.83
C GLN A 92 3.28 11.40 -5.94
N ASN A 93 4.30 10.82 -5.28
CA ASN A 93 5.67 11.28 -5.39
C ASN A 93 6.27 11.10 -6.79
N PHE A 94 5.85 10.06 -7.50
CA PHE A 94 6.27 9.81 -8.87
C PHE A 94 5.58 10.76 -9.87
N GLU A 95 4.29 11.04 -9.69
CA GLU A 95 3.53 11.95 -10.55
C GLU A 95 4.09 13.37 -10.54
N ARG A 96 4.65 13.80 -9.41
CA ARG A 96 5.34 15.10 -9.27
C ARG A 96 6.66 15.19 -10.04
N ARG A 97 7.19 14.09 -10.58
CA ARG A 97 8.49 14.08 -11.27
C ARG A 97 8.38 14.61 -12.71
N PRO A 98 9.48 15.13 -13.29
CA PRO A 98 9.52 15.55 -14.68
C PRO A 98 9.19 14.42 -15.66
N GLN A 99 8.59 14.75 -16.79
CA GLN A 99 8.18 13.78 -17.81
C GLN A 99 9.36 12.93 -18.31
N THR A 100 10.54 13.52 -18.48
CA THR A 100 11.78 12.81 -18.87
C THR A 100 12.16 11.66 -17.93
N ILE A 101 11.83 11.77 -16.65
CA ILE A 101 12.05 10.72 -15.65
C ILE A 101 10.97 9.64 -15.74
N LYS A 102 9.73 10.04 -16.03
CA LYS A 102 8.62 9.13 -16.28
C LYS A 102 8.87 8.29 -17.53
N ASP A 103 9.32 8.89 -18.63
CA ASP A 103 9.62 8.19 -19.87
C ASP A 103 10.73 7.14 -19.68
N ARG A 104 11.78 7.48 -18.90
CA ARG A 104 12.84 6.54 -18.53
C ARG A 104 12.32 5.39 -17.65
N ALA A 105 11.39 5.66 -16.75
CA ALA A 105 10.75 4.64 -15.91
C ALA A 105 9.89 3.69 -16.75
N VAL A 106 9.12 4.23 -17.71
CA VAL A 106 8.30 3.46 -18.66
C VAL A 106 9.18 2.55 -19.51
N LYS A 107 10.28 3.05 -20.07
CA LYS A 107 11.24 2.23 -20.84
C LYS A 107 11.77 1.05 -20.02
N ARG A 108 12.13 1.27 -18.75
CA ARG A 108 12.58 0.19 -17.86
C ARG A 108 11.47 -0.80 -17.52
N LEU A 109 10.24 -0.33 -17.35
CA LEU A 109 9.10 -1.20 -17.12
C LEU A 109 8.83 -2.11 -18.34
N GLN A 110 8.92 -1.56 -19.55
CA GLN A 110 8.78 -2.34 -20.78
C GLN A 110 9.84 -3.44 -20.88
N MET A 111 11.10 -3.16 -20.53
CA MET A 111 12.17 -4.16 -20.49
C MET A 111 11.86 -5.30 -19.51
N VAL A 112 11.43 -4.98 -18.29
CA VAL A 112 11.11 -6.00 -17.26
C VAL A 112 9.92 -6.85 -17.69
N ARG A 113 8.86 -6.23 -18.24
CA ARG A 113 7.70 -6.95 -18.77
C ARG A 113 8.05 -7.86 -19.94
N ALA A 114 8.92 -7.41 -20.85
CA ALA A 114 9.37 -8.23 -21.97
C ALA A 114 10.15 -9.48 -21.49
N VAL A 115 10.99 -9.32 -20.46
CA VAL A 115 11.68 -10.47 -19.84
C VAL A 115 10.68 -11.44 -19.21
N GLU A 116 9.66 -10.95 -18.51
CA GLU A 116 8.64 -11.81 -17.90
C GLU A 116 7.81 -12.54 -18.94
N TRP A 117 7.41 -11.85 -20.01
CA TRP A 117 6.71 -12.46 -21.14
C TRP A 117 7.51 -13.60 -21.77
N LEU A 118 8.83 -13.45 -21.92
CA LEU A 118 9.70 -14.51 -22.43
C LEU A 118 9.80 -15.70 -21.46
N ILE A 119 9.83 -15.44 -20.15
CA ILE A 119 9.85 -16.49 -19.12
C ILE A 119 8.52 -17.26 -19.11
N ASP A 120 7.39 -16.56 -19.22
CA ASP A 120 6.07 -17.18 -19.33
C ASP A 120 5.93 -17.98 -20.64
N GLY A 121 6.61 -17.54 -21.70
CA GLY A 121 6.77 -18.28 -22.95
C GLY A 121 7.74 -19.46 -22.88
N GLY A 122 8.27 -19.80 -21.69
CA GLY A 122 9.13 -20.98 -21.48
C GLY A 122 10.62 -20.77 -21.72
N HIS A 123 11.08 -19.55 -22.02
CA HIS A 123 12.51 -19.28 -22.18
C HIS A 123 13.20 -19.25 -20.82
N SER A 124 14.46 -19.68 -20.79
CA SER A 124 15.25 -19.58 -19.56
C SER A 124 15.46 -18.13 -19.17
N ARG A 125 15.50 -17.83 -17.88
CA ARG A 125 15.68 -16.45 -17.38
C ARG A 125 16.95 -15.77 -17.95
N GLY A 126 18.03 -16.53 -18.11
CA GLY A 126 19.29 -16.01 -18.64
C GLY A 126 19.19 -15.63 -20.12
N GLU A 127 18.54 -16.48 -20.90
CA GLU A 127 18.25 -16.25 -22.32
C GLU A 127 17.30 -15.08 -22.51
N ALA A 128 16.18 -15.04 -21.77
CA ALA A 128 15.22 -13.95 -21.81
C ALA A 128 15.87 -12.58 -21.56
N VAL A 129 16.77 -12.48 -20.58
CA VAL A 129 17.48 -11.22 -20.30
C VAL A 129 18.47 -10.86 -21.41
N ARG A 130 19.17 -11.84 -22.01
CA ARG A 130 20.09 -11.59 -23.13
C ARG A 130 19.33 -11.10 -24.36
N THR A 131 18.22 -11.76 -24.71
CA THR A 131 17.35 -11.36 -25.82
C THR A 131 16.83 -9.93 -25.65
N VAL A 132 16.34 -9.57 -24.45
CA VAL A 132 15.88 -8.20 -24.20
C VAL A 132 17.04 -7.19 -24.20
N ALA A 133 18.22 -7.57 -23.69
CA ALA A 133 19.40 -6.71 -23.72
C ALA A 133 19.84 -6.37 -25.15
N GLU A 134 19.87 -7.38 -26.03
CA GLU A 134 20.20 -7.22 -27.45
C GLU A 134 19.18 -6.34 -28.18
N GLN A 135 17.88 -6.55 -27.93
CA GLN A 135 16.81 -5.79 -28.58
C GLN A 135 16.74 -4.32 -28.13
N THR A 136 17.09 -4.03 -26.88
CA THR A 136 16.95 -2.68 -26.31
C THR A 136 18.27 -1.92 -26.20
N GLY A 137 19.40 -2.57 -26.47
CA GLY A 137 20.75 -2.01 -26.31
C GLY A 137 21.12 -1.71 -24.85
N VAL A 138 20.40 -2.28 -23.88
CA VAL A 138 20.63 -2.05 -22.44
C VAL A 138 21.41 -3.21 -21.85
N SER A 139 22.37 -2.92 -20.97
CA SER A 139 23.19 -3.97 -20.34
C SER A 139 22.35 -4.96 -19.52
N VAL A 140 22.71 -6.24 -19.63
CA VAL A 140 22.13 -7.36 -18.84
C VAL A 140 22.07 -7.02 -17.35
N ALA A 141 23.13 -6.40 -16.81
CA ALA A 141 23.20 -5.98 -15.41
C ALA A 141 22.13 -4.95 -15.03
N THR A 142 21.80 -4.02 -15.92
CA THR A 142 20.75 -3.01 -15.70
C THR A 142 19.37 -3.65 -15.63
N ILE A 143 19.09 -4.59 -16.53
CA ILE A 143 17.82 -5.33 -16.56
C ILE A 143 17.67 -6.18 -15.29
N GLN A 144 18.71 -6.90 -14.89
CA GLN A 144 18.73 -7.68 -13.66
C GLN A 144 18.52 -6.79 -12.42
N ARG A 145 19.16 -5.62 -12.36
CA ARG A 145 18.98 -4.66 -11.27
C ARG A 145 17.55 -4.13 -11.21
N CYS A 146 16.95 -3.81 -12.35
CA CYS A 146 15.56 -3.37 -12.42
C CYS A 146 14.62 -4.47 -11.92
N ARG A 147 14.79 -5.70 -12.40
CA ARG A 147 13.98 -6.86 -11.99
C ARG A 147 14.15 -7.23 -10.52
N GLN A 148 15.36 -7.09 -9.96
CA GLN A 148 15.58 -7.33 -8.53
C GLN A 148 14.80 -6.35 -7.66
N ARG A 149 14.59 -5.11 -8.12
CA ARG A 149 13.80 -4.09 -7.40
C ARG A 149 12.29 -4.33 -7.48
N THR A 150 11.82 -5.08 -8.48
CA THR A 150 10.39 -5.38 -8.67
C THR A 150 9.94 -6.67 -7.97
N LYS A 151 10.87 -7.59 -7.62
CA LYS A 151 10.55 -8.87 -6.98
C LYS A 151 9.71 -8.78 -5.69
N SER A 152 9.89 -7.71 -4.91
CA SER A 152 9.21 -7.54 -3.61
C SER A 152 8.02 -6.58 -3.68
N VAL A 153 7.60 -6.17 -4.88
CA VAL A 153 6.61 -5.11 -5.11
C VAL A 153 5.51 -5.65 -6.02
N ALA A 154 4.26 -5.27 -5.77
CA ALA A 154 3.14 -5.65 -6.63
C ALA A 154 3.37 -5.16 -8.08
N PRO A 155 2.95 -5.91 -9.12
CA PRO A 155 3.10 -5.50 -10.52
C PRO A 155 2.53 -4.11 -10.86
N GLY A 156 1.50 -3.70 -10.10
CA GLY A 156 0.92 -2.36 -10.18
C GLY A 156 1.89 -1.25 -9.76
N ASP A 157 2.84 -1.49 -8.86
CA ASP A 157 3.71 -0.46 -8.27
C ASP A 157 5.14 -0.45 -8.83
N TRP A 158 5.40 -1.16 -9.92
CA TRP A 158 6.75 -1.24 -10.48
C TRP A 158 7.23 0.07 -11.11
N LEU A 159 6.32 0.84 -11.71
CA LEU A 159 6.66 2.08 -12.40
C LEU A 159 7.32 3.14 -11.48
N PRO A 160 6.76 3.48 -10.29
CA PRO A 160 7.40 4.41 -9.36
C PRO A 160 8.73 3.87 -8.80
N ILE A 161 8.88 2.55 -8.66
CA ILE A 161 10.12 1.92 -8.18
C ILE A 161 11.22 1.96 -9.24
N LEU A 162 10.89 1.68 -10.50
CA LEU A 162 11.85 1.64 -11.61
C LEU A 162 12.35 3.03 -12.05
N ALA A 163 11.67 4.09 -11.60
CA ALA A 163 12.11 5.46 -11.79
C ALA A 163 13.56 5.64 -11.31
N PRO A 164 14.44 6.28 -12.10
CA PRO A 164 15.78 6.60 -11.63
C PRO A 164 15.67 7.49 -10.39
N ARG A 165 16.38 7.12 -9.32
CA ARG A 165 16.66 8.06 -8.24
C ARG A 165 17.74 8.97 -8.81
N ASN A 166 17.37 10.21 -9.12
CA ASN A 166 18.36 11.23 -9.41
C ASN A 166 19.11 11.47 -8.10
N ALA A 167 20.13 10.65 -7.80
CA ALA A 167 21.21 11.10 -6.94
C ALA A 167 21.80 12.32 -7.66
N GLY A 168 21.97 13.42 -6.95
CA GLY A 168 22.54 14.64 -7.50
C GLY A 168 23.76 14.32 -8.36
N ARG A 169 23.75 14.87 -9.57
CA ARG A 169 24.82 14.88 -10.56
C ARG A 169 26.21 14.69 -9.92
N VAL A 170 26.87 13.55 -10.16
CA VAL A 170 28.32 13.59 -10.34
C VAL A 170 28.50 14.12 -11.75
N SER A 171 29.07 15.32 -11.86
CA SER A 171 29.28 16.00 -13.14
C SER A 171 30.16 15.14 -14.06
N ALA A 172 29.85 15.20 -15.35
CA ALA A 172 30.66 14.66 -16.43
C ALA A 172 32.10 15.21 -16.38
N ALA A 173 33.07 14.32 -16.54
CA ALA A 173 34.31 14.57 -17.26
C ALA A 173 34.37 13.43 -18.30
N GLU A 174 33.94 13.70 -19.52
CA GLU A 174 34.81 14.07 -20.63
C GLU A 174 35.22 12.80 -21.39
N THR A 175 34.36 12.42 -22.34
CA THR A 175 34.77 11.65 -23.51
C THR A 175 35.46 12.60 -24.49
N PRO A 176 36.67 12.26 -24.92
CA PRO A 176 37.04 12.42 -26.31
C PRO A 176 37.12 11.05 -27.00
N GLU A 177 36.13 10.75 -27.84
CA GLU A 177 36.34 9.91 -29.04
C GLU A 177 37.11 10.74 -30.09
N PRO A 178 37.62 10.19 -31.20
CA PRO A 178 38.23 8.88 -31.46
C PRO A 178 39.57 9.02 -32.24
N ALA A 179 40.49 8.06 -32.14
CA ALA A 179 41.59 7.93 -33.11
C ALA A 179 41.75 6.45 -33.51
N MET A 180 41.61 6.21 -34.81
CA MET A 180 41.88 4.94 -35.47
C MET A 180 43.37 4.60 -35.31
N ASP A 181 43.69 3.34 -35.00
CA ASP A 181 44.92 2.75 -35.52
C ASP A 181 44.62 1.35 -36.07
N ASN A 182 45.07 1.19 -37.29
CA ASN A 182 44.83 0.11 -38.20
C ASN A 182 46.21 -0.49 -38.47
N THR A 183 46.67 -1.36 -37.57
CA THR A 183 47.90 -2.12 -37.78
C THR A 183 47.76 -3.56 -37.26
N ARG A 184 47.40 -4.45 -38.19
CA ARG A 184 48.08 -5.73 -38.48
C ARG A 184 48.84 -6.40 -37.31
N LEU A 185 48.27 -7.49 -36.79
CA LEU A 185 49.00 -8.67 -36.34
C LEU A 185 48.09 -9.89 -36.60
N GLY A 186 48.12 -10.42 -37.83
CA GLY A 186 48.62 -11.79 -37.99
C GLY A 186 49.81 -12.07 -37.09
N ASP A 187 49.65 -13.05 -36.20
CA ASP A 187 50.42 -14.27 -36.32
C ASP A 187 49.76 -15.38 -35.48
N CYS A 188 49.64 -16.53 -36.15
CA CYS A 188 49.29 -17.81 -35.58
C CYS A 188 50.50 -18.31 -34.79
N GLU A 189 50.32 -18.81 -33.56
CA GLU A 189 51.31 -19.74 -32.99
C GLU A 189 50.69 -20.69 -31.96
N ALA A 190 50.30 -21.86 -32.46
CA ALA A 190 50.25 -23.12 -31.70
C ALA A 190 50.04 -24.29 -32.69
N ASP A 191 51.13 -24.89 -33.19
CA ASP A 191 51.24 -26.36 -33.40
C ASP A 191 52.70 -26.77 -33.70
N LYS A 192 53.43 -27.23 -32.67
CA LYS A 192 54.15 -28.52 -32.62
C LYS A 192 54.91 -28.69 -31.31
#